data_AF-A0A3C1VC60-F1
#
_entry.id   AF-A0A3C1VC60-F1
#
_cell.length_a   1.000
_cell.length_b   1.000
_cell.length_c   1.000
_cell.angle_alpha   90.00
_cell.angle_beta   90.00
_cell.angle_gamma   90.00
#
_symmetry.space_group_name_H-M   'P 1'
#
loop_
_entity.id
_entity.type
_entity.pdbx_description
1 polymer ?
#
loop_
_entity_poly.entity_id
_entity_poly.type
_entity_poly.pdbx_seq_one_letter_code
_entity_poly.pdbx_strand_id
1 'polypeptide(L)' 'MSDVTLILQAVRRGDGQAAEELLPMVYNELRQLAAARMAQESAGQTLQATALVHEAWLRMVGDGDRSWQNRAH' A
#
# COMPACT_ATOMS: atom_id res chain seq x y z
N MET A 1 -9.96 14.86 -4.74
CA MET A 1 -9.23 14.53 -3.50
C MET A 1 -10.21 13.93 -2.49
N SER A 2 -10.99 12.92 -2.88
CA SER A 2 -12.33 12.77 -2.29
C SER A 2 -12.64 11.36 -1.79
N ASP A 3 -12.36 10.29 -2.55
CA ASP A 3 -12.82 8.95 -2.13
C ASP A 3 -11.88 8.28 -1.12
N VAL A 4 -10.57 8.27 -1.38
CA VAL A 4 -9.59 7.63 -0.48
C VAL A 4 -9.56 8.27 0.91
N THR A 5 -9.64 9.61 0.99
CA THR A 5 -9.64 10.30 2.29
C THR A 5 -10.91 10.00 3.09
N LEU A 6 -12.07 9.87 2.43
CA LEU A 6 -13.32 9.50 3.09
C LEU A 6 -13.28 8.04 3.56
N ILE A 7 -12.73 7.15 2.75
CA ILE A 7 -12.57 5.73 3.09
C ILE A 7 -11.60 5.57 4.27
N LEU A 8 -10.48 6.29 4.28
CA LEU A 8 -9.55 6.30 5.43
C LEU A 8 -10.21 6.83 6.71
N GLN A 9 -11.07 7.84 6.61
CA GLN A 9 -11.84 8.33 7.75
C GLN A 9 -12.87 7.31 8.24
N ALA A 10 -13.52 6.56 7.34
CA ALA A 10 -14.47 5.51 7.68
C ALA A 10 -13.77 4.31 8.33
N VAL A 11 -12.64 3.86 7.79
CA VAL A 11 -11.79 2.81 8.41
C VAL A 11 -11.36 3.21 9.82
N ARG A 12 -10.93 4.47 10.02
CA ARG A 12 -10.60 4.99 11.37
C ARG A 12 -11.76 4.97 12.35
N ARG A 13 -13.00 5.01 11.87
CA ARG A 13 -14.21 4.89 12.69
C ARG A 13 -14.62 3.42 12.94
N GLY A 14 -13.85 2.45 12.43
CA GLY A 14 -14.12 1.02 12.58
C GLY A 14 -15.06 0.45 11.51
N ASP A 15 -15.28 1.16 10.41
CA ASP A 15 -16.09 0.67 9.30
C ASP A 15 -15.34 -0.42 8.52
N GLY A 16 -15.77 -1.68 8.70
CA GLY A 16 -15.17 -2.84 8.04
C GLY A 16 -15.35 -2.83 6.52
N GLN A 17 -16.45 -2.26 6.01
CA GLN A 17 -16.69 -2.19 4.57
C GLN A 17 -15.72 -1.19 3.90
N ALA A 18 -15.48 -0.07 4.57
CA ALA A 18 -14.46 0.87 4.12
C ALA A 18 -13.05 0.24 4.12
N ALA A 19 -12.77 -0.69 5.04
CA ALA A 19 -11.51 -1.42 5.03
C ALA A 19 -11.41 -2.33 3.80
N GLU A 20 -12.47 -3.07 3.49
CA GLU A 20 -12.55 -3.92 2.29
C GLU A 20 -12.35 -3.13 0.99
N GLU A 21 -12.84 -1.89 0.93
CA GLU A 21 -12.62 -1.00 -0.22
C GLU A 21 -11.19 -0.44 -0.26
N LEU A 22 -10.56 -0.19 0.89
CA LEU A 22 -9.20 0.36 0.97
C LEU A 22 -8.12 -0.64 0.57
N LEU A 23 -8.23 -1.91 0.96
CA LEU A 23 -7.22 -2.94 0.71
C LEU A 23 -6.83 -3.07 -0.78
N PRO A 24 -7.77 -3.21 -1.75
CA PRO A 24 -7.43 -3.35 -3.16
C PRO A 24 -6.78 -2.08 -3.73
N MET A 25 -7.15 -0.89 -3.25
CA MET A 25 -6.51 0.36 -3.67
C MET A 25 -5.04 0.40 -3.24
N VAL A 26 -4.76 0.09 -1.97
CA VAL A 26 -3.38 0.05 -1.46
C VAL A 26 -2.56 -1.01 -2.18
N TYR A 27 -3.12 -2.20 -2.43
CA TYR A 27 -2.43 -3.26 -3.15
C TYR A 27 -2.07 -2.87 -4.60
N ASN A 28 -2.99 -2.19 -5.29
CA ASN A 28 -2.75 -1.71 -6.65
C ASN A 28 -1.62 -0.67 -6.70
N GLU A 29 -1.59 0.27 -5.75
CA GLU A 29 -0.52 1.27 -5.67
C GLU A 29 0.84 0.62 -5.39
N LEU A 30 0.91 -0.32 -4.45
CA LEU A 30 2.14 -1.08 -4.18
C LEU A 30 2.63 -1.81 -5.43
N ARG A 31 1.71 -2.40 -6.22
CA ARG A 31 2.04 -3.08 -7.47
C ARG A 31 2.61 -2.12 -8.51
N GLN A 32 2.02 -0.93 -8.66
CA GLN A 32 2.53 0.09 -9.58
C GLN A 32 3.93 0.56 -9.18
N LEU A 33 4.14 0.82 -7.88
CA LEU A 33 5.46 1.21 -7.35
C LEU A 33 6.50 0.11 -7.56
N ALA A 34 6.16 -1.15 -7.32
CA ALA A 34 7.05 -2.28 -7.54
C ALA A 34 7.41 -2.43 -9.03
N ALA A 35 6.43 -2.29 -9.93
CA ALA A 35 6.67 -2.34 -11.38
C ALA A 35 7.56 -1.19 -11.85
N ALA A 36 7.29 0.04 -11.39
CA ALA A 36 8.10 1.21 -11.71
C ALA A 36 9.53 1.08 -11.20
N ARG A 37 9.72 0.53 -9.99
CA ARG A 37 11.05 0.28 -9.45
C ARG A 37 11.80 -0.78 -10.27
N MET A 38 11.15 -1.89 -10.59
CA MET A 38 11.78 -2.95 -11.39
C MET A 38 12.12 -2.51 -12.81
N ALA A 39 11.34 -1.62 -13.41
CA ALA A 39 11.64 -1.07 -14.73
C ALA A 39 12.96 -0.25 -14.75
N GLN A 40 13.42 0.23 -13.59
CA GLN A 40 14.70 0.96 -13.44
C GLN A 40 15.87 0.03 -13.08
N GLU A 41 15.62 -1.25 -12.81
CA GLU A 41 16.64 -2.24 -12.48
C GLU A 41 17.20 -2.91 -13.74
N SER A 42 18.47 -3.34 -13.68
CA SER A 42 19.14 -3.99 -14.81
C SER A 42 18.52 -5.35 -15.17
N ALA A 43 18.41 -5.64 -16.47
CA ALA A 43 17.94 -6.93 -16.97
C ALA A 43 18.80 -8.09 -16.43
N GLY A 44 18.20 -9.02 -15.70
CA GLY A 44 18.90 -10.16 -15.06
C GLY A 44 18.49 -10.45 -13.60
N GLN A 45 17.66 -9.60 -13.00
CA GLN A 45 17.15 -9.82 -11.65
C GLN A 45 16.11 -10.96 -11.61
N THR A 46 16.22 -11.84 -10.62
CA THR A 46 15.24 -12.90 -10.29
C THR A 46 14.11 -12.40 -9.39
N LEU A 47 14.24 -11.18 -8.85
CA LEU A 47 13.24 -10.58 -7.98
C LEU A 47 11.99 -10.25 -8.79
N GLN A 48 10.81 -10.73 -8.37
CA GLN A 48 9.55 -10.42 -9.02
C GLN A 48 8.84 -9.26 -8.30
N ALA A 49 8.12 -8.43 -9.06
CA ALA A 49 7.39 -7.29 -8.52
C ALA A 49 6.39 -7.72 -7.43
N THR A 50 5.83 -8.92 -7.57
CA THR A 50 4.95 -9.57 -6.60
C THR A 50 5.62 -9.81 -5.25
N ALA A 51 6.92 -10.15 -5.22
CA ALA A 51 7.67 -10.35 -3.98
C ALA A 51 7.85 -9.01 -3.23
N LEU A 52 8.13 -7.92 -3.94
CA LEU A 52 8.23 -6.57 -3.36
C LEU A 52 6.90 -6.10 -2.77
N VAL A 53 5.79 -6.38 -3.45
CA VAL A 53 4.44 -6.03 -2.96
C VAL A 53 4.12 -6.79 -1.67
N HIS A 54 4.38 -8.11 -1.62
CA HIS A 54 4.13 -8.91 -0.43
C HIS A 54 4.98 -8.46 0.76
N GLU A 55 6.26 -8.16 0.53
CA GLU A 55 7.14 -7.64 1.57
C GLU A 55 6.67 -6.27 2.08
N ALA A 56 6.30 -5.35 1.17
CA ALA A 56 5.78 -4.04 1.55
C ALA A 56 4.47 -4.14 2.34
N TRP A 57 3.58 -5.05 1.94
CA TRP A 57 2.33 -5.34 2.65
C TRP A 57 2.59 -5.84 4.06
N LEU A 58 3.46 -6.83 4.22
CA LEU A 58 3.81 -7.41 5.53
C LEU A 58 4.45 -6.36 6.45
N ARG A 59 5.32 -5.50 5.92
CA ARG A 59 5.89 -4.38 6.69
C ARG A 59 4.81 -3.39 7.12
N MET A 60 3.86 -3.08 6.25
CA MET A 60 2.79 -2.12 6.54
C MET A 60 1.79 -2.63 7.58
N VAL A 61 1.44 -3.92 7.54
CA VAL A 61 0.54 -4.55 8.51
C VAL A 61 1.26 -4.92 9.81
N GLY A 62 2.53 -5.33 9.72
CA GLY A 62 3.38 -5.68 10.86
C GLY A 62 3.82 -4.48 11.71
N ASP A 63 3.96 -3.30 11.11
CA ASP A 63 4.23 -2.03 11.81
C ASP A 63 2.94 -1.35 12.32
N GLY A 64 1.86 -2.10 12.57
CA GLY A 64 0.55 -1.60 13.00
C GLY A 64 0.53 -0.69 14.25
N ASP A 65 1.63 -0.63 15.00
CA ASP A 65 1.83 0.22 16.19
C ASP A 65 2.62 1.52 15.94
N ARG A 66 3.25 1.69 14.77
CA ARG A 66 3.87 2.97 14.42
C ARG A 66 2.80 3.89 13.86
N SER A 67 2.45 4.91 14.64
CA SER A 67 1.64 6.03 14.21
C SER A 67 2.15 6.54 12.86
N TRP A 68 1.44 6.21 11.78
CA TRP A 68 1.73 6.69 10.44
C TRP A 68 1.50 8.19 10.45
N GLN A 69 2.56 8.96 10.70
CA GLN A 69 2.51 10.40 10.57
C GLN A 69 2.30 10.69 9.09
N ASN A 70 1.08 11.17 8.81
CA ASN A 70 0.62 11.61 7.52
C ASN A 70 1.68 12.55 6.92
N ARG A 71 2.48 12.05 5.95
CA ARG A 71 3.42 12.89 5.22
C ARG A 71 2.65 13.64 4.14
N ALA A 72 1.90 14.63 4.61
CA ALA A 72 1.35 15.73 3.81
C ALA A 72 1.79 17.03 4.50
N HIS A 73 3.00 17.46 4.17
CA HIS A 73 3.43 18.86 4.15
C HIS A 73 3.94 19.13 2.75
#